data_AF-A0A6I2LAN7-F1
#
_entry.id   AF-A0A6I2LAN7-F1
#
_cell.length_a   1.000
_cell.length_b   1.000
_cell.length_c   1.000
_cell.angle_alpha   90.00
_cell.angle_beta   90.00
_cell.angle_gamma   90.00
#
_symmetry.space_group_name_H-M   'P 1'
#
loop_
_entity.id
_entity.type
_entity.pdbx_description
1 polymer ?
#
loop_
_entity_poly.entity_id
_entity_poly.type
_entity_poly.pdbx_seq_one_letter_code
_entity_poly.pdbx_strand_id
1 'polypeptide(L)'
;MDTILAPASVGISELKANPTAVLEAAGGQPVAILNRNKPVGYLLSAEAWAKIHELLEDQELVKIARARMADGKKPIRVTLDEL
;
A
#
# COMPACT_ATOMS: atom_id res chain seq x y z
N MET A 1 6.93 -7.88 22.59
CA MET A 1 5.73 -7.11 22.24
C MET A 1 5.82 -6.88 20.74
N ASP A 2 4.90 -7.44 19.95
CA ASP A 2 4.95 -7.28 18.50
C ASP A 2 4.67 -5.81 18.17
N THR A 3 5.47 -5.23 17.28
CA THR A 3 5.30 -3.82 16.89
C THR A 3 4.09 -3.72 15.97
N ILE A 4 3.08 -2.95 16.38
CA ILE A 4 1.89 -2.68 15.58
C ILE A 4 2.21 -1.51 14.63
N LEU A 5 2.09 -1.75 13.32
CA LEU A 5 2.35 -0.76 12.26
C LEU A 5 1.05 -0.07 11.83
N ALA A 6 0.19 0.23 12.79
CA ALA A 6 -1.09 0.88 12.57
C ALA A 6 -1.42 1.81 13.74
N PRO A 7 -2.08 2.95 13.51
CA PRO A 7 -2.49 3.87 14.58
C PRO A 7 -3.64 3.31 15.43
N ALA A 8 -4.36 2.30 14.93
CA ALA A 8 -5.49 1.69 15.59
C ALA A 8 -5.44 0.15 15.50
N SER A 9 -6.17 -0.51 16.40
CA SER A 9 -6.33 -1.96 16.40
C SER A 9 -7.76 -2.36 16.76
N VAL A 10 -8.21 -3.51 16.25
CA VAL A 10 -9.56 -4.05 16.46
C VAL A 10 -9.49 -5.54 16.76
N GLY A 11 -10.35 -6.02 17.67
CA GLY A 11 -10.47 -7.46 17.92
C GLY A 11 -11.17 -8.17 16.76
N ILE A 12 -10.80 -9.42 16.48
CA ILE A 12 -11.40 -10.20 15.39
C ILE A 12 -12.93 -10.37 15.55
N SER A 13 -13.44 -10.43 16.78
CA SER A 13 -14.88 -10.50 17.05
C SER A 13 -15.61 -9.21 16.71
N GLU A 14 -15.01 -8.07 17.02
CA GLU A 14 -15.55 -6.73 16.71
C GLU A 14 -15.51 -6.46 15.21
N LEU A 15 -14.40 -6.82 14.55
CA LEU A 15 -14.28 -6.74 13.10
C LEU A 15 -15.38 -7.55 12.39
N LYS A 16 -15.68 -8.76 12.88
CA LYS A 16 -16.75 -9.60 12.32
C LYS A 16 -18.14 -9.01 12.52
N ALA A 17 -18.36 -8.27 13.60
CA ALA A 17 -19.66 -7.69 13.91
C ALA A 17 -20.01 -6.54 12.96
N ASN A 18 -19.04 -5.66 12.67
CA ASN A 18 -19.27 -4.55 11.74
C ASN A 18 -17.96 -4.07 11.06
N PRO A 19 -17.56 -4.69 9.95
CA PRO A 19 -16.32 -4.33 9.26
C PRO A 19 -16.36 -2.92 8.66
N THR A 20 -17.54 -2.43 8.26
CA THR A 20 -17.70 -1.09 7.68
C THR A 20 -17.43 0.00 8.72
N ALA A 21 -17.98 -0.13 9.93
CA ALA A 21 -17.74 0.85 10.99
C ALA A 21 -16.26 0.95 11.38
N VAL A 22 -15.54 -0.17 11.34
CA VAL A 22 -14.09 -0.19 11.59
C VAL A 22 -13.34 0.60 10.50
N LEU A 23 -13.71 0.43 9.24
CA LEU A 23 -13.10 1.16 8.11
C LEU A 23 -13.41 2.67 8.15
N GLU A 24 -14.65 3.03 8.48
CA GLU A 24 -15.06 4.44 8.63
C GLU A 24 -14.32 5.12 9.77
N ALA A 25 -14.24 4.46 10.93
CA ALA A 25 -13.50 4.96 12.08
C ALA A 25 -11.98 5.08 11.82
N ALA A 26 -11.45 4.23 10.94
CA ALA A 26 -10.04 4.27 10.55
C ALA A 26 -9.68 5.47 9.68
N GLY A 27 -10.66 6.11 9.02
CA GLY A 27 -10.42 7.32 8.21
C GLY A 27 -9.37 7.12 7.11
N GLY A 28 -9.30 5.93 6.52
CA GLY A 28 -8.32 5.57 5.49
C GLY A 28 -6.94 5.13 6.02
N GLN A 29 -6.73 5.11 7.34
CA GLN A 29 -5.53 4.51 7.95
C GLN A 29 -5.65 2.99 8.08
N PRO A 30 -4.53 2.24 8.13
CA PRO A 30 -4.57 0.82 8.47
C PRO A 30 -5.08 0.58 9.88
N VAL A 31 -5.76 -0.56 10.08
CA VAL A 31 -6.15 -1.05 11.41
C VAL A 31 -5.56 -2.44 11.64
N ALA A 32 -4.85 -2.64 12.74
CA ALA A 32 -4.34 -3.96 13.10
C ALA A 32 -5.47 -4.85 13.62
N ILE A 33 -5.57 -6.07 13.09
CA ILE A 33 -6.54 -7.08 13.52
C ILE A 33 -5.90 -7.92 14.62
N LEU A 34 -6.53 -7.99 15.79
CA LEU A 34 -6.05 -8.74 16.94
C LEU A 34 -6.84 -10.03 17.14
N ASN A 35 -6.13 -11.14 17.37
CA ASN A 35 -6.69 -12.40 17.83
C ASN A 35 -5.99 -12.81 19.12
N ARG A 36 -6.74 -12.98 20.22
CA ARG A 36 -6.20 -13.23 21.58
C ARG A 36 -5.06 -12.24 21.95
N ASN A 37 -5.29 -10.95 21.69
CA ASN A 37 -4.34 -9.84 21.91
C ASN A 37 -3.02 -9.93 21.14
N LYS A 38 -2.97 -10.74 20.07
CA LYS A 38 -1.84 -10.80 19.15
C LYS A 38 -2.25 -10.25 17.78
N PRO A 39 -1.45 -9.38 17.15
CA PRO A 39 -1.73 -8.92 15.79
C PRO A 39 -1.62 -10.09 14.82
N VAL A 40 -2.65 -10.29 14.00
CA VAL A 40 -2.72 -11.38 12.99
C VAL A 40 -2.84 -10.87 11.56
N GLY A 41 -3.08 -9.57 11.37
CA GLY A 41 -3.17 -8.95 10.06
C GLY A 41 -3.53 -7.47 10.14
N TYR A 42 -3.73 -6.85 8.99
CA TYR A 42 -4.18 -5.46 8.87
C TYR A 42 -5.42 -5.39 7.98
N LEU A 43 -6.32 -4.48 8.31
CA LEU A 43 -7.44 -4.08 7.49
C LEU A 43 -7.12 -2.72 6.85
N LEU A 44 -7.37 -2.61 5.55
CA LEU A 44 -7.20 -1.41 4.75
C LEU A 44 -8.48 -1.16 3.96
N SER A 45 -8.80 0.10 3.68
CA SER A 45 -9.82 0.41 2.68
C SER A 45 -9.32 0.03 1.28
N ALA A 46 -10.24 -0.21 0.35
CA ALA A 46 -9.88 -0.48 -1.05
C ALA A 46 -9.06 0.67 -1.65
N GLU A 47 -9.39 1.92 -1.32
CA GLU A 47 -8.64 3.11 -1.75
C GLU A 47 -7.21 3.11 -1.20
N ALA A 48 -7.03 2.82 0.09
CA ALA A 48 -5.70 2.76 0.69
C ALA A 48 -4.85 1.64 0.07
N TRP A 49 -5.46 0.48 -0.20
CA TRP A 49 -4.78 -0.61 -0.89
C TRP A 49 -4.37 -0.24 -2.32
N ALA A 50 -5.26 0.42 -3.07
CA ALA A 50 -4.95 0.87 -4.43
C ALA A 50 -3.74 1.82 -4.47
N LYS A 51 -3.65 2.77 -3.54
CA LYS A 51 -2.50 3.68 -3.42
C LYS A 51 -1.19 2.94 -3.13
N ILE A 52 -1.24 1.93 -2.24
CA ILE A 52 -0.06 1.10 -1.94
C ILE A 52 0.35 0.32 -3.19
N HIS A 53 -0.62 -0.24 -3.93
CA HIS A 53 -0.37 -0.99 -5.16
C HIS A 53 0.30 -0.13 -6.23
N GLU A 54 -0.24 1.07 -6.49
CA GLU A 54 0.32 2.03 -7.45
C GLU A 54 1.78 2.39 -7.09
N LEU A 55 2.05 2.67 -5.81
CA LEU A 55 3.42 2.97 -5.36
C LEU A 55 4.40 1.80 -5.56
N LEU A 56 3.93 0.55 -5.42
CA LEU A 56 4.77 -0.63 -5.67
C LEU A 56 5.07 -0.80 -7.17
N GLU A 57 4.10 -0.54 -8.04
CA GLU A 57 4.29 -0.56 -9.49
C GLU A 57 5.27 0.53 -9.94
N ASP A 58 5.10 1.76 -9.44
CA ASP A 58 5.98 2.89 -9.70
C ASP A 58 7.42 2.60 -9.30
N GLN A 59 7.65 1.90 -8.18
CA GLN A 59 8.99 1.51 -7.75
C GLN A 59 9.68 0.60 -8.77
N GLU A 60 8.95 -0.31 -9.40
CA GLU A 60 9.51 -1.17 -10.43
C GLU A 60 9.83 -0.39 -11.70
N LEU A 61 8.95 0.53 -12.11
CA LEU A 61 9.20 1.44 -13.23
C LEU A 61 10.44 2.32 -12.99
N VAL A 62 10.63 2.82 -11.77
CA VAL A 62 11.82 3.59 -11.41
C VAL A 62 13.10 2.77 -11.53
N LYS A 63 13.08 1.49 -11.14
CA LYS A 63 14.26 0.61 -11.32
C LYS A 63 14.61 0.46 -12.80
N ILE A 64 13.61 0.22 -13.65
CA ILE A 64 13.80 0.09 -15.11
C ILE A 64 14.35 1.40 -15.69
N ALA A 65 13.76 2.54 -15.33
CA ALA A 65 14.19 3.85 -15.79
C ALA A 65 15.65 4.11 -15.38
N ARG A 66 16.02 3.84 -14.12
CA ARG A 66 17.40 3.99 -13.62
C ARG A 66 18.37 3.06 -14.36
N ALA A 67 18.00 1.80 -14.58
CA ALA A 67 18.83 0.85 -15.30
C ALA A 67 19.09 1.32 -16.74
N ARG A 68 18.06 1.82 -17.44
CA ARG A 68 18.20 2.37 -18.80
C ARG A 68 19.04 3.64 -18.83
N MET A 69 18.88 4.55 -17.87
CA MET A 69 19.72 5.74 -17.78
C MET A 69 21.21 5.40 -17.55
N ALA A 70 21.48 4.28 -16.89
CA ALA A 70 22.83 3.79 -16.62
C ALA A 70 23.40 2.85 -17.70
N ASP A 71 22.63 2.50 -18.75
CA ASP A 71 23.05 1.51 -19.75
C ASP A 71 24.06 2.02 -20.78
N GLY A 72 24.39 3.32 -20.74
CA GLY A 72 25.41 3.95 -21.57
C GLY A 72 24.99 4.23 -23.02
N LYS A 73 23.74 3.93 -23.40
CA LYS A 73 23.22 4.26 -24.74
C LYS A 73 23.01 5.77 -24.88
N LYS A 74 23.28 6.29 -26.07
CA LYS A 74 22.99 7.70 -26.39
C LYS A 74 21.47 7.93 -26.44
N PRO A 75 20.93 8.90 -25.68
CA PRO A 75 19.53 9.29 -25.81
C PRO A 75 19.22 9.79 -27.22
N ILE A 76 18.06 9.38 -27.74
CA ILE A 76 17.55 9.86 -29.03
C ILE A 76 16.44 10.87 -28.70
N ARG A 77 16.54 12.08 -29.25
CA ARG A 77 15.50 13.11 -29.11
C ARG A 77 14.40 12.82 -30.12
N VAL A 78 13.17 12.71 -29.65
CA VAL A 78 11.97 12.51 -30.46
C VAL A 78 10.88 13.48 -30.01
N THR A 79 9.93 13.77 -30.88
CA THR A 79 8.69 14.48 -30.56
C THR A 79 7.58 13.48 -30.18
N LEU A 80 6.50 13.97 -29.56
CA LEU A 80 5.35 13.11 -29.19
C LEU A 80 4.70 12.44 -30.42
N ASP A 81 4.72 13.10 -31.58
CA ASP A 81 4.16 12.58 -32.84
C ASP A 81 5.03 11.48 -33.48
N GLU A 82 6.24 11.26 -32.97
CA GLU A 82 7.22 10.28 -33.49
C GLU A 82 7.37 9.04 -32.58
N LEU A 83 6.56 8.93 -31.51
CA LEU A 83 6.55 7.80 -30.57
C LEU A 83 5.74 6.60 -31.07
#